data_AF-M3ADT7-F1
#
_entry.id   AF-M3ADT7-F1
#
_cell.length_a   1.000
_cell.length_b   1.000
_cell.length_c   1.000
_cell.angle_alpha   90.00
_cell.angle_beta   90.00
_cell.angle_gamma   90.00
#
_symmetry.space_group_name_H-M   'P 1'
#
loop_
_entity.id
_entity.type
_entity.pdbx_description
1 polymer ?
#
loop_
_entity_poly.entity_id
_entity_poly.type
_entity_poly.pdbx_seq_one_letter_code
_entity_poly.pdbx_strand_id
1 'polypeptide(L)'
;MPNTYDPAQPRDDHGRWSKTASEHGYVVKDFEARMAKVIADGKQVGESSECVALVKHLAPEVGRAADWQEGPPIRNFGDPPVERGTPIATFVDGRYRNASSGNHAAVFIQYGTKGITPGIWVLDQAKDLDPQKRFIQFGGRAERYSVIKHK
;
A
#
# COMPACT_ATOMS: atom_id res chain seq x y z
N MET A 1 -10.85 22.54 18.40
CA MET A 1 -11.91 21.84 17.65
C MET A 1 -11.37 20.44 17.35
N PRO A 2 -12.04 19.34 17.74
CA PRO A 2 -11.56 18.01 17.37
C PRO A 2 -11.74 17.82 15.87
N ASN A 3 -10.65 17.60 15.15
CA ASN A 3 -10.65 17.24 13.74
C ASN A 3 -11.16 15.79 13.63
N THR A 4 -12.45 15.62 13.38
CA THR A 4 -13.06 14.33 13.10
C THR A 4 -12.50 13.82 11.77
N TYR A 5 -11.56 12.89 11.86
CA TYR A 5 -11.09 12.11 10.74
C TYR A 5 -12.27 11.43 10.05
N ASP A 6 -12.58 11.87 8.82
CA ASP A 6 -13.59 11.28 7.95
C ASP A 6 -12.86 10.66 6.73
N PRO A 7 -12.71 9.32 6.69
CA PRO A 7 -11.97 8.62 5.63
C PRO A 7 -12.63 8.73 4.25
N ALA A 8 -13.83 9.32 4.16
CA ALA A 8 -14.51 9.56 2.89
C ALA A 8 -14.10 10.89 2.23
N GLN A 9 -13.39 11.80 2.91
CA GLN A 9 -13.09 13.14 2.36
C GLN A 9 -11.79 13.10 1.53
N PRO A 10 -11.82 13.50 0.24
CA PRO A 10 -10.56 13.70 -0.49
C PRO A 10 -9.86 14.95 0.06
N ARG A 11 -8.75 15.44 -0.54
CA ARG A 11 -8.54 16.85 -0.96
C ARG A 11 -7.14 17.45 -0.69
N ASP A 12 -6.57 18.08 -1.72
CA ASP A 12 -5.54 19.13 -1.61
C ASP A 12 -6.16 20.48 -1.14
N ASP A 13 -5.36 21.54 -1.12
CA ASP A 13 -5.73 22.91 -0.71
C ASP A 13 -6.88 23.53 -1.53
N HIS A 14 -7.26 22.88 -2.64
CA HIS A 14 -8.43 23.20 -3.46
C HIS A 14 -9.50 22.11 -3.53
N GLY A 15 -9.24 20.90 -3.05
CA GLY A 15 -10.24 19.84 -3.14
C GLY A 15 -9.92 18.63 -4.02
N ARG A 16 -8.69 18.41 -4.47
CA ARG A 16 -8.39 17.45 -5.54
C ARG A 16 -7.20 16.53 -5.21
N TRP A 17 -7.27 15.27 -5.63
CA TRP A 17 -6.09 14.41 -5.74
C TRP A 17 -5.61 14.47 -7.20
N SER A 18 -4.30 14.48 -7.45
CA SER A 18 -3.72 14.67 -8.78
C SER A 18 -4.03 13.51 -9.75
N LYS A 19 -3.49 13.57 -10.99
CA LYS A 19 -3.79 12.59 -12.06
C LYS A 19 -3.47 11.13 -11.67
N THR A 20 -2.54 10.89 -10.75
CA THR A 20 -2.32 9.58 -10.10
C THR A 20 -1.98 9.78 -8.62
N ALA A 21 -2.50 8.91 -7.74
CA ALA A 21 -2.21 8.94 -6.31
C ALA A 21 -0.73 8.74 -5.99
N SER A 22 0.01 8.09 -6.89
CA SER A 22 1.44 7.84 -6.73
C SER A 22 2.29 9.09 -6.78
N GLU A 23 1.81 10.21 -7.36
CA GLU A 23 2.54 11.49 -7.29
C GLU A 23 2.73 11.98 -5.84
N HIS A 24 1.87 11.54 -4.92
CA HIS A 24 1.96 11.88 -3.50
C HIS A 24 2.81 10.90 -2.69
N GLY A 25 3.33 9.83 -3.29
CA GLY A 25 4.08 8.79 -2.61
C GLY A 25 5.20 8.23 -3.45
N TYR A 26 5.74 7.12 -3.00
CA TYR A 26 6.93 6.51 -3.59
C TYR A 26 6.56 5.54 -4.71
N VAL A 27 7.46 5.33 -5.67
CA VAL A 27 7.32 4.28 -6.69
C VAL A 27 8.62 3.49 -6.76
N VAL A 28 8.53 2.18 -6.52
CA VAL A 28 9.68 1.28 -6.57
C VAL A 28 10.25 1.24 -7.98
N LYS A 29 11.51 1.65 -8.14
CA LYS A 29 12.24 1.51 -9.40
C LYS A 29 12.46 0.04 -9.75
N ASP A 30 12.37 -0.27 -11.05
CA ASP A 30 12.53 -1.62 -11.61
C ASP A 30 11.65 -2.67 -10.92
N PHE A 31 10.44 -2.26 -10.52
CA PHE A 31 9.57 -3.07 -9.66
C PHE A 31 9.30 -4.46 -10.22
N GLU A 32 9.07 -4.64 -11.53
CA GLU A 32 8.82 -5.97 -12.10
C GLU A 32 9.98 -6.94 -11.89
N ALA A 33 11.21 -6.48 -12.15
CA ALA A 33 12.41 -7.31 -11.98
C ALA A 33 12.64 -7.65 -10.50
N ARG A 34 12.44 -6.66 -9.61
CA ARG A 34 12.58 -6.84 -8.17
C ARG A 34 11.50 -7.75 -7.58
N MET A 35 10.25 -7.58 -8.00
CA MET A 35 9.13 -8.45 -7.63
C MET A 35 9.38 -9.89 -8.10
N ALA A 36 9.77 -10.09 -9.36
CA ALA A 36 10.05 -11.42 -9.89
C ALA A 36 11.17 -12.11 -9.10
N LYS A 37 12.23 -11.36 -8.75
CA LYS A 37 13.33 -11.86 -7.93
C LYS A 37 12.87 -12.30 -6.54
N VAL A 38 12.19 -11.44 -5.77
CA VAL A 38 11.79 -11.79 -4.40
C VAL A 38 10.79 -12.95 -4.34
N ILE A 39 9.92 -13.09 -5.36
CA ILE A 39 9.02 -14.24 -5.48
C ILE A 39 9.81 -15.50 -5.83
N ALA A 40 10.76 -15.44 -6.77
CA ALA A 40 11.55 -16.59 -7.18
C ALA A 40 12.48 -17.10 -6.07
N ASP A 41 13.05 -16.20 -5.27
CA ASP A 41 13.86 -16.54 -4.11
C ASP A 41 13.05 -17.27 -3.04
N GLY A 42 11.72 -17.08 -3.01
CA GLY A 42 10.78 -17.83 -2.18
C GLY A 42 11.03 -17.69 -0.68
N LYS A 43 11.65 -16.58 -0.26
CA LYS A 43 12.05 -16.32 1.12
C LYS A 43 11.72 -14.88 1.49
N GLN A 44 11.20 -14.66 2.70
CA GLN A 44 10.93 -13.31 3.18
C GLN A 44 12.19 -12.43 3.14
N VAL A 45 11.98 -11.16 2.81
CA VAL A 45 13.04 -10.15 2.67
C VAL A 45 12.88 -8.99 3.65
N GLY A 46 13.97 -8.23 3.84
CA GLY A 46 14.02 -7.11 4.76
C GLY A 46 14.51 -7.51 6.16
N GLU A 47 14.32 -6.61 7.13
CA GLU A 47 14.81 -6.78 8.51
C GLU A 47 13.99 -7.75 9.38
N SER A 48 12.81 -8.17 8.91
CA SER A 48 11.95 -9.15 9.57
C SER A 48 11.11 -9.91 8.54
N SER A 49 10.42 -10.99 8.96
CA SER A 49 9.47 -11.71 8.09
C SER A 49 8.12 -10.99 7.97
N GLU A 50 8.02 -9.69 8.24
CA GLU A 50 6.75 -8.96 8.24
C GLU A 50 6.50 -8.18 6.95
N CYS A 51 5.25 -7.76 6.76
CA CYS A 51 4.81 -7.01 5.60
C CYS A 51 5.52 -5.65 5.43
N VAL A 52 5.84 -4.98 6.54
CA VAL A 52 6.59 -3.70 6.55
C VAL A 52 8.01 -3.88 6.06
N ALA A 53 8.66 -5.00 6.40
CA ALA A 53 10.04 -5.27 6.00
C ALA A 53 10.17 -5.44 4.48
N LEU A 54 9.19 -6.07 3.82
CA LEU A 54 9.15 -6.14 2.35
C LEU A 54 9.04 -4.74 1.73
N VAL A 55 8.13 -3.92 2.23
CA VAL A 55 7.94 -2.55 1.71
C VAL A 55 9.22 -1.73 1.85
N LYS A 56 9.87 -1.78 3.02
CA LYS A 56 11.14 -1.07 3.25
C LYS A 56 12.31 -1.64 2.46
N HIS A 57 12.33 -2.95 2.21
CA HIS A 57 13.32 -3.58 1.35
C HIS A 57 13.18 -3.10 -0.10
N LEU A 58 11.95 -2.98 -0.59
CA LEU A 58 11.66 -2.56 -1.96
C LEU A 58 11.72 -1.04 -2.15
N ALA A 59 11.25 -0.26 -1.19
CA ALA A 59 11.25 1.21 -1.23
C ALA A 59 11.92 1.75 0.04
N PRO A 60 13.26 1.66 0.19
CA PRO A 60 13.94 2.12 1.40
C PRO A 60 13.68 3.60 1.75
N GLU A 61 13.37 4.42 0.74
CA GLU A 61 13.01 5.83 0.86
C GLU A 61 11.75 6.11 1.68
N VAL A 62 10.86 5.11 1.88
CA VAL A 62 9.69 5.23 2.77
C VAL A 62 10.09 5.39 4.25
N GLY A 63 11.30 4.99 4.61
CA GLY A 63 11.84 5.12 5.97
C GLY A 63 11.12 4.28 7.02
N ARG A 64 11.04 4.81 8.26
CA ARG A 64 10.48 4.11 9.42
C ARG A 64 8.95 4.12 9.37
N ALA A 65 8.32 2.96 9.58
CA ALA A 65 6.86 2.84 9.54
C ALA A 65 6.11 3.71 10.56
N ALA A 66 6.72 4.00 11.71
CA ALA A 66 6.18 4.94 12.69
C ALA A 66 6.03 6.38 12.15
N ASP A 67 6.77 6.73 11.11
CA ASP A 67 6.73 8.06 10.48
C ASP A 67 5.82 8.09 9.24
N TRP A 68 5.25 6.95 8.84
CA TRP A 68 4.41 6.88 7.65
C TRP A 68 3.12 7.67 7.85
N GLN A 69 2.83 8.51 6.86
CA GLN A 69 1.63 9.31 6.82
C GLN A 69 0.70 8.80 5.73
N GLU A 70 -0.59 8.87 6.02
CA GLU A 70 -1.61 8.53 5.06
C GLU A 70 -1.59 9.51 3.88
N GLY A 71 -1.45 8.97 2.68
CA GLY A 71 -1.64 9.66 1.41
C GLY A 71 -3.03 9.39 0.83
N PRO A 72 -3.18 9.52 -0.50
CA PRO A 72 -4.45 9.24 -1.17
C PRO A 72 -5.01 7.85 -0.86
N PRO A 73 -6.27 7.74 -0.41
CA PRO A 73 -6.89 6.45 -0.14
C PRO A 73 -7.30 5.77 -1.44
N ILE A 74 -7.16 4.44 -1.49
CA ILE A 74 -7.71 3.61 -2.58
C ILE A 74 -9.19 3.39 -2.30
N ARG A 75 -10.07 4.01 -3.09
CA ARG A 75 -11.51 4.04 -2.81
C ARG A 75 -12.26 2.96 -3.58
N ASN A 76 -11.90 2.76 -4.83
CA ASN A 76 -12.58 1.82 -5.71
C ASN A 76 -11.65 1.33 -6.83
N PHE A 77 -12.17 0.47 -7.68
CA PHE A 77 -11.47 -0.04 -8.85
C PHE A 77 -11.05 1.09 -9.78
N GLY A 78 -9.74 1.30 -9.92
CA GLY A 78 -9.17 2.35 -10.76
C GLY A 78 -9.22 3.76 -10.15
N ASP A 79 -9.75 3.93 -8.94
CA ASP A 79 -9.94 5.24 -8.30
C ASP A 79 -9.32 5.29 -6.89
N PRO A 80 -8.27 6.10 -6.69
CA PRO A 80 -7.56 6.89 -7.69
C PRO A 80 -6.70 5.99 -8.59
N PRO A 81 -6.22 6.48 -9.75
CA PRO A 81 -5.17 5.79 -10.48
C PRO A 81 -3.92 5.65 -9.59
N VAL A 82 -3.41 4.42 -9.44
CA VAL A 82 -2.20 4.13 -8.65
C VAL A 82 -1.20 3.46 -9.58
N GLU A 83 0.03 3.94 -9.56
CA GLU A 83 1.12 3.39 -10.33
C GLU A 83 1.59 2.06 -9.72
N ARG A 84 1.88 1.10 -10.59
CA ARG A 84 2.47 -0.17 -10.21
C ARG A 84 3.82 0.04 -9.53
N GLY A 85 4.05 -0.67 -8.42
CA GLY A 85 5.24 -0.48 -7.59
C GLY A 85 5.06 0.56 -6.48
N THR A 86 3.87 1.15 -6.32
CA THR A 86 3.61 2.13 -5.24
C THR A 86 3.44 1.43 -3.89
N PRO A 87 4.20 1.80 -2.85
CA PRO A 87 3.96 1.35 -1.49
C PRO A 87 2.62 1.85 -0.95
N ILE A 88 1.83 0.92 -0.40
CA ILE A 88 0.53 1.20 0.21
C ILE A 88 0.46 0.56 1.59
N ALA A 89 -0.32 1.15 2.48
CA ALA A 89 -0.53 0.59 3.81
C ALA A 89 -1.93 0.90 4.32
N THR A 90 -2.35 0.16 5.34
CA THR A 90 -3.55 0.49 6.10
C THR A 90 -3.25 1.56 7.14
N PHE A 91 -4.06 2.60 7.17
CA PHE A 91 -3.92 3.71 8.11
C PHE A 91 -5.13 3.79 9.05
N VAL A 92 -4.91 4.35 10.23
CA VAL A 92 -5.96 4.74 11.18
C VAL A 92 -5.61 6.14 11.66
N ASP A 93 -6.55 7.07 11.54
CA ASP A 93 -6.37 8.48 11.89
C ASP A 93 -5.11 9.11 11.24
N GLY A 94 -4.86 8.80 9.95
CA GLY A 94 -3.73 9.38 9.21
C GLY A 94 -2.35 8.79 9.52
N ARG A 95 -2.28 7.71 10.32
CA ARG A 95 -1.02 7.11 10.79
C ARG A 95 -1.01 5.59 10.70
N TYR A 96 0.18 5.02 10.49
CA TYR A 96 0.37 3.58 10.57
C TYR A 96 0.49 3.15 12.03
N ARG A 97 -0.42 2.27 12.48
CA ARG A 97 -0.61 1.96 13.91
C ARG A 97 0.47 1.09 14.55
N ASN A 98 1.32 0.41 13.76
CA ASN A 98 2.27 -0.62 14.25
C ASN A 98 1.61 -1.60 15.25
N ALA A 99 0.37 -1.99 14.98
CA ALA A 99 -0.37 -2.89 15.86
C ALA A 99 0.15 -4.33 15.71
N SER A 100 -0.16 -5.19 16.69
CA SER A 100 0.16 -6.62 16.64
C SER A 100 -0.69 -7.37 15.61
N SER A 101 -1.83 -6.79 15.18
CA SER A 101 -2.68 -7.32 14.12
C SER A 101 -3.53 -6.22 13.48
N GLY A 102 -4.10 -6.52 12.32
CA GLY A 102 -5.05 -5.64 11.62
C GLY A 102 -4.40 -4.62 10.68
N ASN A 103 -3.21 -4.13 11.01
CA ASN A 103 -2.37 -3.34 10.09
C ASN A 103 -1.74 -4.20 9.00
N HIS A 104 -1.52 -3.61 7.83
CA HIS A 104 -0.81 -4.27 6.73
C HIS A 104 -0.14 -3.23 5.83
N ALA A 105 0.97 -3.61 5.23
CA ALA A 105 1.69 -2.82 4.25
C ALA A 105 2.05 -3.72 3.06
N ALA A 106 1.96 -3.21 1.85
CA ALA A 106 2.22 -3.97 0.64
C ALA A 106 2.71 -3.04 -0.47
N VAL A 107 3.15 -3.61 -1.59
CA VAL A 107 3.43 -2.84 -2.80
C VAL A 107 2.34 -3.11 -3.82
N PHE A 108 1.69 -2.06 -4.31
CA PHE A 108 0.61 -2.15 -5.28
C PHE A 108 1.12 -2.72 -6.62
N ILE A 109 0.40 -3.68 -7.20
CA ILE A 109 0.71 -4.27 -8.50
C ILE A 109 -0.24 -3.72 -9.58
N GLN A 110 -1.54 -3.86 -9.36
CA GLN A 110 -2.57 -3.38 -10.30
C GLN A 110 -3.96 -3.49 -9.68
N TYR A 111 -4.91 -2.73 -10.22
CA TYR A 111 -6.32 -3.06 -10.12
C TYR A 111 -6.61 -4.33 -10.93
N GLY A 112 -7.52 -5.17 -10.46
CA GLY A 112 -7.90 -6.38 -11.19
C GLY A 112 -9.12 -7.06 -10.58
N THR A 113 -9.56 -8.13 -11.23
CA THR A 113 -10.66 -8.95 -10.71
C THR A 113 -10.17 -10.35 -10.33
N LYS A 114 -10.88 -10.98 -9.40
CA LYS A 114 -10.79 -12.43 -9.14
C LYS A 114 -12.18 -13.00 -9.38
N GLY A 115 -12.40 -13.56 -10.57
CA GLY A 115 -13.74 -13.83 -11.08
C GLY A 115 -14.47 -12.52 -11.40
N ILE A 116 -15.67 -12.34 -10.84
CA ILE A 116 -16.46 -11.10 -10.98
C ILE A 116 -16.14 -10.04 -9.92
N THR A 117 -15.33 -10.40 -8.93
CA THR A 117 -15.06 -9.54 -7.77
C THR A 117 -13.92 -8.57 -8.08
N PRO A 118 -14.14 -7.24 -8.02
CA PRO A 118 -13.09 -6.25 -8.21
C PRO A 118 -12.20 -6.11 -6.97
N GLY A 119 -10.95 -5.73 -7.17
CA GLY A 119 -9.98 -5.55 -6.10
C GLY A 119 -8.65 -4.99 -6.59
N ILE A 120 -7.65 -5.15 -5.74
CA ILE A 120 -6.25 -4.84 -6.05
C ILE A 120 -5.40 -6.09 -5.90
N TRP A 121 -4.43 -6.23 -6.79
CA TRP A 121 -3.32 -7.15 -6.62
C TRP A 121 -2.17 -6.40 -5.96
N VAL A 122 -1.59 -7.02 -4.94
CA VAL A 122 -0.48 -6.47 -4.18
C VAL A 122 0.63 -7.50 -4.05
N LEU A 123 1.86 -7.05 -3.88
CA LEU A 123 2.97 -7.86 -3.43
C LEU A 123 3.09 -7.69 -1.91
N ASP A 124 2.97 -8.79 -1.18
CA ASP A 124 3.16 -8.79 0.27
C ASP A 124 3.87 -10.07 0.75
N GLN A 125 4.26 -10.05 2.03
CA GLN A 125 4.81 -11.19 2.76
C GLN A 125 4.32 -11.11 4.21
N ALA A 126 4.42 -12.24 4.93
CA ALA A 126 4.20 -12.31 6.37
C ALA A 126 5.04 -13.44 6.99
N LYS A 127 4.97 -13.59 8.33
CA LYS A 127 5.80 -14.52 9.10
C LYS A 127 5.81 -15.94 8.53
N ASP A 128 4.65 -16.40 8.09
CA ASP A 128 4.44 -17.74 7.53
C ASP A 128 3.93 -17.67 6.08
N LEU A 129 4.25 -16.57 5.38
CA LEU A 129 3.83 -16.31 4.00
C LEU A 129 4.99 -15.72 3.21
N ASP A 130 5.57 -16.52 2.32
CA ASP A 130 6.63 -16.06 1.41
C ASP A 130 6.13 -14.96 0.48
N PRO A 131 7.03 -14.10 -0.04
CA PRO A 131 6.68 -13.02 -0.96
C PRO A 131 5.85 -13.53 -2.14
N GLN A 132 4.64 -13.00 -2.29
CA GLN A 132 3.75 -13.43 -3.36
C GLN A 132 2.77 -12.34 -3.78
N LYS A 133 2.13 -12.57 -4.94
CA LYS A 133 1.02 -11.74 -5.39
C LYS A 133 -0.25 -12.16 -4.65
N ARG A 134 -0.90 -11.20 -3.99
CA ARG A 134 -2.14 -11.44 -3.26
C ARG A 134 -3.25 -10.52 -3.76
N PHE A 135 -4.45 -11.07 -3.87
CA PHE A 135 -5.65 -10.32 -4.23
C PHE A 135 -6.35 -9.80 -2.97
N ILE A 136 -6.63 -8.51 -2.94
CA ILE A 136 -7.39 -7.84 -1.89
C ILE A 136 -8.68 -7.28 -2.52
N GLN A 137 -9.82 -7.77 -2.06
CA GLN A 137 -11.14 -7.45 -2.60
C GLN A 137 -11.65 -6.06 -2.15
N PHE A 138 -12.33 -5.36 -3.07
CA PHE A 138 -13.23 -4.22 -2.78
C PHE A 138 -14.59 -4.68 -2.22
N GLY A 139 -15.25 -3.80 -1.46
CA GLY A 139 -16.32 -4.14 -0.53
C GLY A 139 -15.77 -4.78 0.76
N GLY A 140 -14.49 -4.55 1.08
CA GLY A 140 -13.78 -5.32 2.09
C GLY A 140 -12.54 -4.62 2.64
N ARG A 141 -11.36 -5.17 2.34
CA ARG A 141 -10.08 -4.70 2.91
C ARG A 141 -9.36 -3.72 2.00
N ALA A 142 -9.63 -3.72 0.69
CA ALA A 142 -8.91 -2.88 -0.26
C ALA A 142 -9.07 -1.39 0.06
N GLU A 143 -10.25 -0.98 0.51
CA GLU A 143 -10.59 0.40 0.85
C GLU A 143 -9.90 0.93 2.12
N ARG A 144 -9.22 0.04 2.85
CA ARG A 144 -8.42 0.44 4.01
C ARG A 144 -7.01 0.86 3.61
N TYR A 145 -6.60 0.62 2.37
CA TYR A 145 -5.27 0.98 1.89
C TYR A 145 -5.24 2.40 1.37
N SER A 146 -4.17 3.09 1.74
CA SER A 146 -3.81 4.39 1.19
C SER A 146 -2.35 4.35 0.74
N VAL A 147 -1.99 5.22 -0.19
CA VAL A 147 -0.58 5.43 -0.58
C VAL A 147 0.21 5.90 0.63
N ILE A 148 1.44 5.39 0.80
CA ILE A 148 2.36 5.93 1.81
C ILE A 148 2.89 7.26 1.28
N LYS A 149 2.51 8.36 1.92
CA LYS A 149 2.84 9.72 1.48
C LYS A 149 4.35 10.01 1.62
N HIS A 150 4.89 10.82 0.71
CA HIS A 150 6.16 11.51 0.93
C HIS A 150 6.14 12.29 2.26
N LYS A 151 7.30 12.35 2.92
CA LYS A 151 7.53 13.24 4.05
C LYS A 151 7.52 14.70 3.61
#